data_AF-A0A7X6SZG0-F1
#
_entry.id   AF-A0A7X6SZG0-F1
#
_cell.length_a   1.000
_cell.length_b   1.000
_cell.length_c   1.000
_cell.angle_alpha   90.00
_cell.angle_beta   90.00
_cell.angle_gamma   90.00
#
_symmetry.space_group_name_H-M   'P 1'
#
loop_
_entity.id
_entity.type
_entity.pdbx_description
1 polymer ?
#
loop_
_entity_poly.entity_id
_entity_poly.type
_entity_poly.pdbx_seq_one_letter_code
_entity_poly.pdbx_strand_id
1 'polypeptide(L)'
;EHGNVRVIDTDKCIGCKRCIQMCPQRPHRTVWNPFINKSTKCDLCIDAPYWSKKGGPGGEPACVTGCPAKALKLVSKTPSQEDTRGYDVDLAPPAPAMPLGAKKPAS
;
A
#
# COMPACT_ATOMS: atom_id res chain seq x y z
N GLU A 1 -12.69 -16.91 4.78
CA GLU A 1 -11.62 -16.89 3.77
C GLU A 1 -11.23 -15.43 3.45
N HIS A 2 -9.94 -15.10 3.33
CA HIS A 2 -9.43 -13.72 3.18
C HIS A 2 -9.60 -13.11 1.76
N GLY A 3 -10.69 -13.44 1.05
CA GLY A 3 -11.00 -12.92 -0.29
C GLY A 3 -9.82 -12.92 -1.28
N ASN A 4 -9.14 -14.07 -1.40
CA ASN A 4 -7.97 -14.30 -2.26
C ASN A 4 -6.69 -13.50 -1.92
N VAL A 5 -6.65 -12.78 -0.81
CA VAL A 5 -5.43 -12.14 -0.33
C VAL A 5 -4.45 -13.21 0.16
N ARG A 6 -3.26 -13.24 -0.44
CA ARG A 6 -2.18 -14.13 -0.01
C ARG A 6 -1.53 -13.57 1.25
N VAL A 7 -1.54 -14.33 2.33
CA VAL A 7 -0.95 -13.96 3.63
C VAL A 7 0.14 -14.95 4.02
N ILE A 8 1.02 -14.54 4.94
CA ILE A 8 1.96 -15.45 5.60
C ILE A 8 1.46 -15.65 7.02
N ASP A 9 1.13 -16.89 7.36
CA ASP A 9 0.79 -17.30 8.72
C ASP A 9 2.08 -17.29 9.56
N THR A 10 2.16 -16.38 10.53
CA THR A 10 3.36 -16.15 11.35
C THR A 10 3.68 -17.34 12.25
N ASP A 11 2.66 -18.06 12.72
CA ASP A 11 2.82 -19.22 13.60
C ASP A 11 3.41 -20.39 12.82
N LYS A 12 2.96 -20.59 11.57
CA LYS A 12 3.46 -21.65 10.68
C LYS A 12 4.78 -21.31 9.98
N CYS A 13 5.16 -20.04 9.93
CA CYS A 13 6.38 -19.63 9.22
C CYS A 13 7.64 -20.11 9.95
N ILE A 14 8.39 -21.04 9.36
CA ILE A 14 9.64 -21.59 9.96
C ILE A 14 10.91 -20.79 9.62
N GLY A 15 10.77 -19.65 8.94
CA GLY A 15 11.91 -18.80 8.60
C GLY A 15 12.83 -19.32 7.48
N CYS A 16 12.38 -20.27 6.65
CA CYS A 16 13.22 -20.87 5.59
C CYS A 16 13.55 -19.95 4.41
N LYS A 17 12.93 -18.75 4.32
CA LYS A 17 13.14 -17.73 3.26
C LYS A 17 12.86 -18.19 1.82
N ARG A 18 12.36 -19.40 1.60
CA ARG A 18 12.02 -19.91 0.25
C ARG A 18 10.99 -19.04 -0.46
N CYS A 19 10.03 -18.48 0.27
CA CYS A 19 9.04 -17.56 -0.30
C CYS A 19 9.65 -16.25 -0.85
N ILE A 20 10.83 -15.85 -0.37
CA ILE A 20 11.57 -14.68 -0.87
C ILE A 20 12.33 -15.08 -2.13
N GLN A 21 13.06 -16.21 -2.08
CA GLN A 21 13.85 -16.71 -3.21
C GLN A 21 13.01 -17.03 -4.44
N MET A 22 11.82 -17.59 -4.24
CA MET A 22 10.96 -18.06 -5.34
C MET A 22 9.99 -16.98 -5.84
N CYS A 23 9.94 -15.79 -5.23
CA CYS A 23 9.02 -14.75 -5.67
C CYS A 23 9.48 -14.20 -7.05
N PRO A 24 8.67 -14.33 -8.12
CA PRO A 24 9.08 -13.87 -9.45
C PRO A 24 9.05 -12.34 -9.58
N GLN A 25 8.41 -11.66 -8.64
CA GLN A 25 8.26 -10.20 -8.65
C GLN A 25 9.59 -9.55 -8.27
N ARG A 26 9.93 -8.44 -8.94
CA ARG A 26 11.12 -7.64 -8.64
C ARG A 26 10.70 -6.19 -8.39
N PRO A 27 10.87 -5.64 -7.16
CA PRO A 27 11.36 -6.31 -5.96
C PRO A 27 10.38 -7.40 -5.46
N HIS A 28 10.90 -8.36 -4.69
CA HIS A 28 10.09 -9.41 -4.09
C HIS A 28 9.06 -8.79 -3.14
N ARG A 29 7.82 -9.30 -3.15
CA ARG A 29 6.72 -8.74 -2.32
C ARG A 29 6.72 -9.24 -0.87
N THR A 30 7.48 -10.29 -0.60
CA THR A 30 7.74 -10.81 0.74
C THR A 30 8.92 -10.06 1.37
N VAL A 31 8.97 -9.91 2.68
CA VAL A 31 10.01 -9.16 3.39
C VAL A 31 10.51 -10.03 4.54
N TRP A 32 11.83 -10.08 4.75
CA TRP A 32 12.42 -10.79 5.88
C TRP A 32 12.47 -9.89 7.11
N ASN A 33 11.94 -10.36 8.25
CA ASN A 33 12.15 -9.74 9.55
C ASN A 33 13.20 -10.53 10.33
N PRO A 34 14.44 -10.01 10.47
CA PRO A 34 15.53 -10.71 11.16
C PRO A 34 15.34 -10.77 12.69
N PHE A 35 14.54 -9.89 13.29
CA PHE A 35 14.37 -9.86 14.74
C PHE A 35 13.53 -11.04 15.27
N ILE A 36 12.54 -11.47 14.50
CA ILE A 36 11.67 -12.60 14.86
C ILE A 36 11.94 -13.85 14.01
N ASN A 37 12.87 -13.77 13.06
CA ASN A 37 13.17 -14.82 12.08
C ASN A 37 11.95 -15.30 11.29
N LYS A 38 11.08 -14.38 10.88
CA LYS A 38 9.86 -14.67 10.10
C LYS A 38 9.83 -13.83 8.83
N SER A 39 9.17 -14.35 7.81
CA SER A 39 8.84 -13.58 6.61
C SER A 39 7.48 -12.91 6.77
N THR A 40 7.32 -11.73 6.20
CA THR A 40 6.06 -10.97 6.15
C THR A 40 5.73 -10.62 4.71
N LYS A 41 4.47 -10.33 4.43
CA LYS A 41 3.98 -9.85 3.14
C LYS A 41 2.89 -8.83 3.42
N CYS A 42 2.71 -7.83 2.55
CA CYS A 42 1.48 -7.03 2.57
C CYS A 42 0.25 -7.95 2.54
N ASP A 43 -0.55 -7.90 3.59
CA ASP A 43 -1.74 -8.71 3.85
C ASP A 43 -3.02 -7.90 3.64
N LEU A 44 -2.92 -6.73 2.99
CA LEU A 44 -4.04 -5.79 2.84
C LEU A 44 -4.59 -5.28 4.19
N CYS A 45 -3.75 -5.22 5.22
CA CYS A 45 -4.10 -4.79 6.58
C CYS A 45 -5.09 -5.71 7.28
N ILE A 46 -5.10 -7.02 6.96
CA ILE A 46 -5.98 -7.99 7.63
C ILE A 46 -5.61 -8.09 9.11
N ASP A 47 -4.32 -8.23 9.43
CA ASP A 47 -3.80 -8.41 10.79
C ASP A 47 -2.78 -7.31 11.15
N ALA A 48 -3.00 -6.08 10.68
CA ALA A 48 -2.11 -4.96 10.94
C ALA A 48 -2.16 -4.50 12.42
N PRO A 49 -1.09 -4.65 13.22
CA PRO A 49 -1.14 -4.54 14.69
C PRO A 49 -1.43 -3.13 15.23
N TYR A 50 -1.29 -2.10 14.41
CA TYR A 50 -1.49 -0.70 14.80
C TYR A 50 -2.55 0.02 13.96
N TRP A 51 -3.36 -0.75 13.22
CA TRP A 51 -4.39 -0.19 12.37
C TRP A 51 -5.74 -0.24 13.07
N SER A 52 -6.37 0.92 13.26
CA SER A 52 -7.62 1.05 14.01
C SER A 52 -8.88 0.72 13.18
N LYS A 53 -8.73 0.54 11.87
CA LYS A 53 -9.85 0.22 10.96
C LYS A 53 -9.76 -1.22 10.49
N LYS A 54 -10.89 -1.76 10.04
CA LYS A 54 -10.95 -3.09 9.43
C LYS A 54 -10.25 -3.06 8.06
N GLY A 55 -9.18 -3.83 7.90
CA GLY A 55 -8.55 -4.06 6.60
C GLY A 55 -9.14 -5.24 5.83
N GLY A 56 -8.34 -5.80 4.93
CA GLY A 56 -8.74 -6.90 4.04
C GLY A 56 -9.59 -6.44 2.84
N PRO A 57 -10.07 -7.40 2.03
CA PRO A 57 -10.92 -7.10 0.88
C PRO A 57 -12.20 -6.37 1.29
N GLY A 58 -12.39 -5.16 0.77
CA GLY A 58 -13.52 -4.30 1.15
C GLY A 58 -13.34 -3.53 2.47
N GLY A 59 -12.18 -3.68 3.13
CA GLY A 59 -11.79 -2.83 4.25
C GLY A 59 -11.14 -1.53 3.81
N GLU A 60 -10.57 -0.82 4.78
CA GLU A 60 -9.84 0.43 4.59
C GLU A 60 -8.36 0.20 4.89
N PRO A 61 -7.50 -0.09 3.89
CA PRO A 61 -6.08 -0.28 4.14
C PRO A 61 -5.41 1.01 4.61
N ALA A 62 -4.41 0.87 5.49
CA ALA A 62 -3.67 1.98 6.06
C ALA A 62 -2.99 2.85 4.99
N CYS A 63 -2.32 2.23 4.02
CA CYS A 63 -1.63 2.95 2.95
C CYS A 63 -2.58 3.73 2.02
N VAL A 64 -3.80 3.22 1.80
CA VAL A 64 -4.83 3.88 0.98
C VAL A 64 -5.39 5.07 1.73
N THR A 65 -5.79 4.86 2.99
CA THR A 65 -6.41 5.89 3.83
C THR A 65 -5.43 7.00 4.20
N GLY A 66 -4.17 6.65 4.45
CA GLY A 66 -3.13 7.58 4.88
C GLY A 66 -2.48 8.38 3.75
N CYS A 67 -2.79 8.10 2.48
CA CYS A 67 -2.16 8.80 1.36
C CYS A 67 -2.70 10.25 1.25
N PRO A 68 -1.89 11.29 1.51
CA PRO A 68 -2.36 12.68 1.49
C PRO A 68 -2.78 13.13 0.09
N ALA A 69 -2.08 12.66 -0.95
CA ALA A 69 -2.38 12.95 -2.34
C ALA A 69 -3.57 12.13 -2.89
N LYS A 70 -4.13 11.19 -2.10
CA LYS A 70 -5.21 10.29 -2.53
C LYS A 70 -4.90 9.51 -3.81
N ALA A 71 -3.63 9.15 -4.00
CA ALA A 71 -3.13 8.48 -5.20
C ALA A 71 -3.48 6.98 -5.27
N LEU A 72 -4.02 6.41 -4.19
CA LEU A 72 -4.27 4.97 -4.08
C LEU A 72 -5.77 4.71 -3.90
N LYS A 73 -6.28 3.68 -4.59
CA LYS A 73 -7.66 3.19 -4.44
C LYS A 73 -7.65 1.66 -4.43
N LEU A 74 -8.32 1.06 -3.46
CA LEU A 74 -8.56 -0.38 -3.46
C LEU A 74 -9.74 -0.69 -4.40
N VAL A 75 -9.51 -1.59 -5.36
CA VAL A 75 -10.53 -2.04 -6.33
C VAL A 75 -10.60 -3.57 -6.32
N SER A 76 -11.80 -4.10 -6.56
CA SER A 76 -12.05 -5.55 -6.64
C SER A 76 -11.90 -6.12 -8.05
N LYS A 77 -11.85 -5.26 -9.06
CA LYS A 77 -11.66 -5.61 -10.46
C LYS A 77 -10.50 -4.80 -11.02
N THR A 78 -9.61 -5.45 -11.76
CA THR A 78 -8.52 -4.78 -12.47
C THR A 78 -9.12 -3.76 -13.45
N PRO A 79 -8.72 -2.48 -13.39
CA PRO A 79 -9.17 -1.48 -14.34
C PRO A 79 -8.57 -1.76 -15.73
N SER A 80 -9.18 -1.21 -16.79
CA SER A 80 -8.59 -1.20 -18.13
C SER A 80 -7.16 -0.64 -18.07
N GLN A 81 -6.26 -1.24 -18.85
CA GLN A 81 -4.86 -0.79 -18.93
C GLN A 81 -4.67 0.23 -20.07
N GLU A 82 -5.71 0.44 -20.88
CA GLU A 82 -5.76 1.36 -22.01
C GLU A 82 -6.44 2.68 -21.64
N ASP A 83 -7.46 2.64 -20.78
CA ASP A 83 -8.19 3.84 -20.30
C ASP A 83 -7.43 4.53 -19.17
N THR A 84 -6.83 5.68 -19.48
CA THR A 84 -6.04 6.45 -18.51
C THR A 84 -6.83 7.51 -17.76
N ARG A 85 -8.12 7.74 -18.05
CA ARG A 85 -8.91 8.84 -17.44
C ARG A 85 -8.97 8.79 -15.91
N GLY A 86 -8.83 7.59 -15.33
CA GLY A 86 -8.75 7.40 -13.87
C GLY A 86 -7.45 7.90 -13.23
N TYR A 87 -6.44 8.26 -14.03
CA TYR A 87 -5.13 8.75 -13.60
C TYR A 87 -4.92 10.25 -13.85
N ASP A 88 -5.91 10.95 -14.42
CA ASP A 88 -5.88 12.41 -14.60
C ASP A 88 -6.15 13.12 -13.26
N VAL A 89 -5.19 13.03 -12.35
CA VAL A 89 -5.24 13.62 -11.00
C VAL A 89 -3.99 14.46 -10.74
N ASP A 90 -4.17 15.65 -10.18
CA ASP A 90 -3.05 16.47 -9.72
C ASP A 90 -2.53 15.92 -8.38
N LEU A 91 -1.40 15.21 -8.44
CA LEU A 91 -0.72 14.65 -7.28
C LEU A 91 0.31 15.61 -6.67
N ALA A 92 0.49 16.81 -7.24
CA ALA A 92 1.39 17.79 -6.67
C ALA A 92 0.90 18.18 -5.27
N PRO A 93 1.81 18.27 -4.27
CA PRO A 93 1.48 18.88 -3.01
C PRO A 93 0.89 20.27 -3.26
N PRO A 94 -0.14 20.70 -2.51
CA PRO A 94 -0.63 22.06 -2.62
C PRO A 94 0.53 23.03 -2.41
N ALA A 95 0.62 24.07 -3.23
CA ALA A 95 1.64 25.09 -3.08
C ALA A 95 1.64 25.59 -1.63
N PRO A 96 2.82 25.75 -1.00
CA PRO A 96 2.89 26.28 0.35
C PRO A 96 2.10 27.58 0.42
N ALA A 97 1.31 27.75 1.48
CA ALA A 97 0.57 28.99 1.68
C ALA A 97 1.57 30.15 1.66
N MET A 98 1.42 31.06 0.70
CA MET A 98 2.26 32.25 0.68
C MET A 98 2.04 33.02 1.99
N PRO A 99 3.10 33.51 2.65
CA PRO A 99 2.94 34.32 3.84
C PRO A 99 2.03 35.52 3.52
N LEU A 100 1.11 35.84 4.44
CA LEU A 100 0.18 36.96 4.26
C LEU A 100 0.97 38.22 3.88
N GLY A 101 0.74 38.74 2.67
CA GLY A 101 1.40 39.94 2.15
C GLY A 101 2.43 39.72 1.04
N ALA A 102 2.82 38.47 0.73
CA ALA A 102 3.67 38.20 -0.43
C ALA A 102 2.88 38.36 -1.75
N LYS A 103 3.33 39.26 -2.63
CA LYS A 103 2.76 39.39 -3.98
C LYS A 103 3.14 38.16 -4.81
N LYS A 104 2.16 37.55 -5.47
CA LYS A 104 2.39 36.46 -6.43
C LYS A 104 3.35 36.96 -7.52
N PRO A 105 4.46 36.25 -7.83
CA PRO A 105 5.34 36.67 -8.91
C PRO A 105 4.53 36.66 -10.22
N ALA A 106 4.65 37.75 -10.98
CA ALA A 106 4.05 37.85 -12.31
C ALA A 106 4.70 36.82 -13.23
N SER A 107 3.88 35.99 -13.88
CA SER A 107 4.29 35.09 -14.95
C SER A 107 4.68 35.85 -16.20
#